data_AF-A0AAW0A9Q7-F1
#
_entry.id   AF-A0AAW0A9Q7-F1
#
_cell.length_a   1.000
_cell.length_b   1.000
_cell.length_c   1.000
_cell.angle_alpha   90.00
_cell.angle_beta   90.00
_cell.angle_gamma   90.00
#
_symmetry.space_group_name_H-M   'P 1'
#
loop_
_entity.id
_entity.type
_entity.pdbx_description
1 polymer ?
#
loop_
_entity_poly.entity_id
_entity_poly.type
_entity_poly.pdbx_seq_one_letter_code
_entity_poly.pdbx_strand_id
1 'polypeptide(L)'
;SKAYEHGDSLNRPVAADIPPILRWAFAGLEGFAPSLQQQSFDAGVIDLQGYSGGGSCGIAATNFIERKSGIPCLPWRAEQSSFFRGGMIQDMLLYHLISRRKTTVCCSA
;
A
#
# COMPACT_ATOMS: atom_id res chain seq x y z
N SER A 1 18.67 -8.53 -8.90
CA SER A 1 17.71 -9.32 -8.12
C SER A 1 16.67 -8.35 -7.57
N LYS A 2 15.38 -8.46 -7.92
CA LYS A 2 14.34 -7.67 -7.25
C LYS A 2 13.90 -8.47 -6.03
N ALA A 3 14.34 -8.03 -4.85
CA ALA A 3 13.90 -8.60 -3.58
C ALA A 3 12.51 -8.07 -3.24
N TYR A 4 11.67 -8.90 -2.61
CA TYR A 4 10.45 -8.40 -1.97
C TYR A 4 10.83 -7.55 -0.77
N GLU A 5 10.24 -6.36 -0.66
CA GLU A 5 10.41 -5.49 0.50
C GLU A 5 9.20 -5.60 1.43
N HIS A 6 9.46 -5.67 2.73
CA HIS A 6 8.44 -5.67 3.77
C HIS A 6 8.50 -4.39 4.59
N GLY A 7 7.43 -3.61 4.57
CA GLY A 7 7.26 -2.40 5.38
C GLY A 7 6.20 -2.61 6.45
N ASP A 8 6.61 -2.71 7.71
CA ASP A 8 5.72 -2.76 8.87
C ASP A 8 5.98 -1.56 9.78
N SER A 9 4.96 -0.72 10.00
CA SER A 9 5.07 0.51 10.79
C SER A 9 5.21 0.27 12.29
N LEU A 10 5.11 -0.98 12.75
CA LEU A 10 5.45 -1.43 14.10
C LEU A 10 6.83 -2.13 14.14
N ASN A 11 7.59 -2.08 13.05
CA ASN A 11 8.90 -2.70 12.88
C ASN A 11 8.91 -4.21 13.15
N ARG A 12 7.81 -4.90 12.81
CA ARG A 12 7.70 -6.36 12.99
C ARG A 12 8.27 -7.12 11.78
N PRO A 13 8.82 -8.32 12.00
CA PRO A 13 9.23 -9.18 10.90
C PRO A 13 8.01 -9.60 10.05
N VAL A 14 8.28 -10.05 8.83
CA VAL A 14 7.26 -10.65 7.96
C VAL A 14 6.61 -11.83 8.69
N ALA A 15 5.28 -11.87 8.68
CA ALA A 15 4.55 -13.00 9.25
C ALA A 15 4.79 -14.28 8.42
N ALA A 16 4.92 -15.42 9.10
CA ALA A 16 5.35 -16.68 8.49
C ALA A 16 4.39 -17.23 7.42
N ASP A 17 3.13 -16.77 7.42
CA ASP A 17 2.08 -17.11 6.47
C ASP A 17 2.10 -16.26 5.18
N ILE A 18 2.78 -15.11 5.18
CA ILE A 18 2.89 -14.24 4.00
C ILE A 18 3.60 -14.94 2.82
N PRO A 19 4.78 -15.58 2.96
CA PRO A 19 5.42 -16.26 1.83
C PRO A 19 4.55 -17.37 1.19
N PRO A 20 3.88 -18.26 1.96
CA PRO A 20 2.87 -19.17 1.41
C PRO A 20 1.74 -18.47 0.64
N ILE A 21 1.18 -17.38 1.18
CA ILE A 21 0.09 -16.64 0.52
C ILE A 21 0.56 -16.03 -0.80
N LEU A 22 1.73 -15.40 -0.84
CA LEU A 22 2.27 -14.83 -2.07
C LEU A 22 2.53 -15.91 -3.13
N ARG A 23 3.06 -17.08 -2.73
CA ARG A 23 3.24 -18.22 -3.64
C ARG A 23 1.92 -18.69 -4.25
N TRP A 24 0.86 -18.75 -3.45
CA TRP A 24 -0.47 -19.07 -3.94
C TRP A 24 -1.02 -17.98 -4.87
N ALA A 25 -0.93 -16.72 -4.47
CA ALA A 25 -1.49 -15.58 -5.22
C ALA A 25 -0.84 -15.39 -6.59
N PHE A 26 0.44 -15.70 -6.71
CA PHE A 26 1.19 -15.59 -7.97
C PHE A 26 1.44 -16.95 -8.66
N ALA A 27 0.73 -18.00 -8.24
CA ALA A 27 0.82 -19.31 -8.88
C ALA A 27 0.40 -19.20 -10.36
N GLY A 28 1.27 -19.63 -11.27
CA GLY A 28 1.01 -19.60 -12.72
C GLY A 28 1.44 -18.31 -13.42
N LEU A 29 1.99 -17.31 -12.71
CA LEU A 29 2.62 -16.15 -13.34
C LEU A 29 4.10 -16.41 -13.59
N GLU A 30 4.46 -16.60 -14.86
CA GLU A 30 5.85 -16.78 -15.28
C GLU A 30 6.69 -15.57 -14.86
N GLY A 31 7.86 -15.83 -14.26
CA GLY A 31 8.77 -14.81 -13.76
C GLY A 31 8.58 -14.40 -12.29
N PHE A 32 7.47 -14.78 -11.63
CA PHE A 32 7.25 -14.52 -10.19
C PHE A 32 7.57 -15.72 -9.28
N ALA A 33 7.50 -16.94 -9.83
CA ALA A 33 7.77 -18.17 -9.06
C ALA A 33 9.22 -18.34 -8.57
N PRO A 34 10.28 -17.99 -9.35
CA PRO A 34 11.67 -18.16 -8.89
C PRO A 34 12.05 -17.20 -7.75
N SER A 35 11.44 -16.01 -7.67
CA SER A 35 11.69 -15.05 -6.60
C SER A 35 11.01 -15.42 -5.28
N LEU A 36 9.88 -16.14 -5.30
CA LEU A 36 9.13 -16.49 -4.08
C LEU A 36 9.64 -17.76 -3.38
N GLN A 37 10.42 -18.60 -4.05
CA GLN A 37 10.94 -19.85 -3.50
C GLN A 37 12.23 -19.69 -2.68
N GLN A 38 12.95 -18.57 -2.83
CA GLN A 38 14.28 -18.38 -2.22
C GLN A 38 14.45 -17.05 -1.44
N GLN A 39 13.45 -16.18 -1.34
CA GLN A 39 13.68 -14.83 -0.84
C GLN A 39 13.49 -14.67 0.68
N SER A 40 14.56 -14.17 1.30
CA SER A 40 14.47 -13.23 2.42
C SER A 40 13.75 -11.96 1.95
N PHE A 41 12.87 -11.42 2.78
CA PHE A 41 12.32 -10.09 2.54
C PHE A 41 13.32 -9.06 3.02
N ASP A 42 13.58 -8.07 2.18
CA ASP A 42 14.35 -6.91 2.59
C ASP A 42 13.47 -6.04 3.51
N ALA A 43 14.07 -5.46 4.54
CA ALA A 43 13.39 -4.48 5.37
C ALA A 43 13.15 -3.20 4.54
N GLY A 44 11.89 -2.91 4.28
CA GLY A 44 11.48 -1.69 3.60
C GLY A 44 11.69 -0.46 4.47
N VAL A 45 12.08 0.66 3.85
CA VAL A 45 12.16 1.95 4.56
C VAL A 45 10.73 2.49 4.75
N ILE A 46 10.21 2.33 5.97
CA ILE A 46 8.89 2.79 6.40
C ILE A 46 9.02 3.60 7.69
N ASP A 47 8.25 4.68 7.79
CA ASP A 47 8.14 5.46 9.02
C ASP A 47 7.30 4.70 10.07
N LEU A 48 7.64 4.87 11.35
CA LEU A 48 7.02 4.12 12.45
C LEU A 48 5.77 4.82 12.99
N GLN A 49 4.76 4.05 13.37
CA GLN A 49 3.67 4.56 14.20
C GLN A 49 4.09 4.57 15.68
N GLY A 50 3.60 5.54 16.44
CA GLY A 50 3.92 5.69 17.85
C GLY A 50 3.30 4.59 18.72
N TYR A 51 4.06 4.13 19.71
CA TYR A 51 3.62 3.13 20.70
C TYR A 51 2.43 3.59 21.56
N SER A 52 2.17 4.90 21.63
CA SER A 52 1.13 5.55 22.43
C SER A 52 -0.15 5.91 21.63
N GLY A 53 -0.38 5.28 20.48
CA GLY A 53 -1.58 5.51 19.66
C GLY A 53 -1.47 6.71 18.70
N GLY A 54 -0.28 7.32 18.59
CA GLY A 54 0.03 8.27 17.54
C GLY A 54 0.30 7.55 16.21
N GLY A 55 -0.23 8.05 15.10
CA GLY A 55 0.00 7.46 13.78
C GLY A 55 -1.19 6.67 13.22
N SER A 56 -0.97 5.98 12.11
CA SER A 56 -1.96 5.11 11.46
C SER A 56 -1.26 4.08 10.59
N CYS A 57 -1.44 2.79 10.88
CA CYS A 57 -0.88 1.71 10.05
C CYS A 57 -1.35 1.79 8.60
N GLY A 58 -2.61 2.16 8.37
CA GLY A 58 -3.16 2.32 7.03
C GLY A 58 -2.50 3.45 6.24
N ILE A 59 -2.18 4.57 6.89
CA ILE A 59 -1.50 5.69 6.23
C ILE A 59 -0.03 5.35 5.98
N ALA A 60 0.64 4.72 6.96
CA ALA A 60 2.02 4.27 6.81
C ALA A 60 2.16 3.28 5.65
N ALA A 61 1.27 2.28 5.57
CA ALA A 61 1.25 1.30 4.49
C ALA A 61 0.97 1.95 3.12
N THR A 62 0.00 2.88 3.06
CA THR A 62 -0.31 3.63 1.82
C THR A 62 0.90 4.44 1.35
N ASN A 63 1.52 5.20 2.26
CA ASN A 63 2.70 6.01 1.94
C ASN A 63 3.89 5.15 1.49
N PHE A 64 4.10 3.99 2.12
CA PHE A 64 5.12 3.02 1.70
C PHE A 64 4.90 2.57 0.25
N ILE A 65 3.67 2.19 -0.11
CA ILE A 65 3.32 1.75 -1.48
C ILE A 65 3.46 2.89 -2.49
N GLU A 66 2.98 4.09 -2.18
CA GLU A 66 3.06 5.26 -3.07
C GLU A 66 4.52 5.61 -3.39
N ARG A 67 5.39 5.65 -2.36
CA ARG A 67 6.83 5.90 -2.52
C ARG A 67 7.51 4.86 -3.40
N LYS A 68 7.11 3.59 -3.27
CA LYS A 68 7.65 2.49 -4.10
C LYS A 68 7.12 2.47 -5.52
N SER A 69 5.93 3.04 -5.73
CA SER A 69 5.31 3.16 -7.06
C SER A 69 5.87 4.32 -7.88
N GLY A 70 6.78 5.12 -7.32
CA GLY A 70 7.35 6.30 -7.98
C GLY A 70 6.36 7.47 -8.12
N ILE A 71 5.21 7.39 -7.43
CA ILE A 71 4.25 8.49 -7.37
C ILE A 71 4.85 9.56 -6.45
N PRO A 72 4.98 10.82 -6.89
CA PRO A 72 5.42 11.90 -6.03
C PRO A 72 4.46 12.05 -4.84
N CYS A 73 4.90 11.65 -3.66
CA CYS A 73 4.16 11.78 -2.42
C CYS A 73 5.05 12.35 -1.31
N LEU A 74 4.45 13.07 -0.38
CA LEU A 74 5.16 13.54 0.80
C LEU A 74 5.49 12.35 1.71
N PRO A 75 6.70 12.27 2.30
CA PRO A 75 6.98 11.25 3.30
C PRO A 75 6.08 11.48 4.52
N TRP A 76 5.43 10.42 4.98
CA TRP A 76 4.54 10.47 6.14
C TRP A 76 5.31 10.37 7.46
N ARG A 77 4.82 11.06 8.49
CA ARG A 77 5.21 10.83 9.89
C ARG A 77 3.97 10.66 10.76
N ALA A 78 4.11 9.97 11.88
CA ALA A 78 2.99 9.65 12.78
C ALA A 78 2.13 10.87 13.15
N GLU A 79 2.76 12.01 13.42
CA GLU A 79 2.11 13.27 13.83
C GLU A 79 1.28 13.90 12.71
N GLN A 80 1.59 13.57 11.44
CA GLN A 80 0.94 14.12 10.26
C GLN A 80 -0.28 13.28 9.82
N SER A 81 -0.63 12.21 10.54
CA SER A 81 -1.70 11.29 10.15
C SER A 81 -3.05 11.95 9.93
N SER A 82 -3.38 13.02 10.66
CA SER A 82 -4.62 13.77 10.46
C SER A 82 -4.67 14.45 9.09
N PHE A 83 -3.56 15.06 8.67
CA PHE A 83 -3.42 15.72 7.37
C PHE A 83 -3.58 14.71 6.23
N PHE A 84 -2.84 13.61 6.27
CA PHE A 84 -2.92 12.56 5.25
C PHE A 84 -4.32 11.93 5.18
N ARG A 85 -4.97 11.71 6.33
CA ARG A 85 -6.35 11.20 6.36
C ARG A 85 -7.33 12.16 5.67
N GLY A 86 -7.17 13.47 5.87
CA GLY A 86 -7.97 14.48 5.19
C GLY A 86 -7.85 14.38 3.66
N GLY A 87 -6.63 14.25 3.15
CA GLY A 87 -6.36 14.01 1.73
C GLY A 87 -7.03 12.73 1.21
N MET A 88 -6.85 11.60 1.90
CA MET A 88 -7.46 10.33 1.50
C MET A 88 -8.99 10.37 1.48
N ILE A 89 -9.63 11.07 2.42
CA ILE A 89 -11.08 11.26 2.43
C ILE A 89 -11.52 12.10 1.22
N GLN A 90 -10.78 13.18 0.92
CA GLN A 90 -11.05 14.00 -0.26
C GLN A 90 -10.93 13.17 -1.54
N ASP A 91 -9.88 12.36 -1.69
CA ASP A 91 -9.69 11.49 -2.85
C ASP A 91 -10.82 10.46 -2.99
N MET A 92 -11.25 9.85 -1.88
CA MET A 92 -12.40 8.93 -1.87
C MET A 92 -13.69 9.62 -2.30
N LEU A 93 -13.95 10.85 -1.84
CA LEU A 93 -15.11 11.64 -2.25
C LEU A 93 -15.04 12.01 -3.74
N LEU A 94 -13.89 12.43 -4.24
CA LEU A 94 -13.69 12.73 -5.65
C LEU A 94 -13.91 11.49 -6.52
N TYR A 95 -13.34 10.35 -6.14
CA TYR A 95 -13.58 9.08 -6.80
C TYR A 95 -15.07 8.71 -6.83
N HIS A 96 -15.78 8.88 -5.71
CA HIS A 96 -17.22 8.64 -5.64
C HIS A 96 -18.00 9.53 -6.61
N LEU A 97 -17.69 10.83 -6.65
CA LEU A 97 -18.37 11.77 -7.53
C LEU A 97 -18.09 11.47 -9.01
N ILE A 98 -16.85 11.13 -9.36
CA ILE A 98 -16.46 10.78 -10.73
C ILE A 98 -17.14 9.48 -11.17
N SER A 99 -17.13 8.45 -10.33
CA SER A 99 -17.76 7.16 -10.64
C SER A 99 -19.28 7.27 -10.80
N ARG A 100 -19.95 8.11 -9.98
CA ARG A 100 -21.39 8.39 -10.10
C ARG A 100 -21.79 9.16 -11.36
N ARG A 101 -20.88 9.91 -11.97
CA ARG A 101 -21.18 10.72 -13.18
C ARG A 101 -21.15 9.92 -14.49
N LYS A 102 -20.77 8.63 -14.47
CA LYS A 102 -20.56 7.82 -15.70
C LYS A 102 -21.75 6.96 -16.16
N THR A 103 -23.00 7.27 -15.84
CA THR A 103 -24.18 6.50 -16.32
C THR A 103 -25.32 7.34 -16.91
N THR A 104 -25.00 8.39 -17.65
CA THR A 104 -25.96 8.98 -18.62
C THR A 104 -25.31 9.06 -19.99
N VAL A 105 -25.18 7.91 -20.63
CA VAL A 105 -25.17 7.87 -22.10
C VAL A 105 -26.61 8.22 -22.49
N CYS A 106 -26.84 9.48 -22.87
CA CYS A 106 -28.07 9.85 -23.55
C CYS A 106 -28.08 9.10 -24.89
N CYS A 107 -28.84 8.01 -24.98
CA CYS A 107 -29.33 7.54 -26.25
C CYS A 107 -30.36 8.57 -26.74
N SER A 108 -29.89 9.56 -27.48
CA SER A 108 -30.76 10.36 -28.33
C SER A 108 -31.14 9.49 -29.52
N ALA A 109 -32.39 9.01 -29.53
CA ALA A 109 -33.05 8.46 -30.71
C ALA A 109 -33.74 9.61 -31.46
#